data_AF-A0A1H4ZBT5-F1
#
_entry.id   AF-A0A1H4ZBT5-F1
#
_cell.length_a   1.000
_cell.length_b   1.000
_cell.length_c   1.000
_cell.angle_alpha   90.00
_cell.angle_beta   90.00
_cell.angle_gamma   90.00
#
_symmetry.space_group_name_H-M   'P 1'
#
loop_
_entity.id
_entity.type
_entity.pdbx_description
1 polymer ?
#
loop_
_entity_poly.entity_id
_entity_poly.type
_entity_poly.pdbx_seq_one_letter_code
_entity_poly.pdbx_strand_id
1 'polypeptide(L)'
;MCVDDPARDLSAQYGAAGEEMPQATLTGYEQAGGHVHPGLAAQAKHLWDASPIGYALYALTTGAETDLATAAAMLNPVIRGGT
;
A
#
# COMPACT_ATOMS: atom_id res chain seq x y z
N MET A 1 -6.35 12.96 -11.63
CA MET A 1 -4.93 12.58 -11.69
C MET A 1 -4.16 13.63 -10.90
N CYS A 2 -4.01 13.43 -9.60
CA CYS A 2 -3.22 14.33 -8.77
C CYS A 2 -1.73 14.04 -9.00
N VAL A 3 -0.89 15.07 -8.91
CA VAL A 3 0.57 14.90 -8.85
C VAL A 3 0.91 14.57 -7.39
N ASP A 4 1.47 13.38 -7.15
CA ASP A 4 1.71 12.81 -5.82
C ASP A 4 2.96 11.90 -5.86
N ASP A 5 3.24 11.17 -4.78
CA ASP A 5 4.31 10.18 -4.66
C ASP A 5 4.19 9.05 -5.73
N PRO A 6 5.20 8.84 -6.61
CA PRO A 6 5.17 7.79 -7.62
C PRO A 6 5.13 6.37 -7.04
N ALA A 7 5.54 6.16 -5.79
CA ALA A 7 5.43 4.85 -5.13
C ALA A 7 3.97 4.40 -4.95
N ARG A 8 3.02 5.34 -4.95
CA ARG A 8 1.59 5.05 -4.82
C ARG A 8 1.08 4.14 -5.93
N ASP A 9 1.53 4.34 -7.15
CA ASP A 9 1.13 3.53 -8.31
C ASP A 9 1.68 2.10 -8.26
N LEU A 10 2.74 1.87 -7.48
CA LEU A 10 3.40 0.57 -7.30
C LEU A 10 2.85 -0.21 -6.10
N SER A 11 2.23 0.47 -5.13
CA SER A 11 1.75 -0.13 -3.89
C SER A 11 0.77 -1.30 -4.12
N ALA A 12 -0.11 -1.19 -5.12
CA ALA A 12 -1.05 -2.25 -5.46
C ALA A 12 -0.35 -3.49 -6.05
N GLN A 13 0.78 -3.32 -6.73
CA GLN A 13 1.56 -4.44 -7.25
C GLN A 13 2.18 -5.25 -6.11
N TYR A 14 2.66 -4.57 -5.07
CA TYR A 14 3.12 -5.21 -3.84
C TYR A 14 1.99 -6.00 -3.16
N GLY A 15 0.80 -5.41 -3.03
CA GLY A 15 -0.35 -6.09 -2.46
C GLY A 15 -0.82 -7.32 -3.23
N ALA A 16 -0.69 -7.29 -4.55
CA ALA A 16 -1.15 -8.38 -5.42
C ALA A 16 -0.18 -9.57 -5.49
N ALA A 17 1.13 -9.30 -5.48
CA ALA A 17 2.14 -10.32 -5.80
C ALA A 17 3.43 -10.23 -4.97
N GLY A 18 3.45 -9.41 -3.92
CA GLY A 18 4.59 -9.27 -3.03
C GLY A 18 5.73 -8.44 -3.61
N GLU A 19 6.92 -8.55 -3.00
CA GLU A 19 8.06 -7.67 -3.25
C GLU A 19 8.65 -7.77 -4.67
N GLU A 20 8.54 -8.94 -5.31
CA GLU A 20 9.12 -9.18 -6.63
C GLU A 20 8.41 -8.39 -7.74
N MET A 21 7.11 -8.13 -7.58
CA MET A 21 6.31 -7.49 -8.61
C MET A 21 6.67 -6.01 -8.84
N PRO A 22 6.73 -5.14 -7.82
CA PRO A 22 7.20 -3.76 -8.03
C PRO A 22 8.65 -3.73 -8.51
N GLN A 23 9.51 -4.66 -8.09
CA GLN A 23 10.91 -4.72 -8.55
C GLN A 23 11.01 -5.05 -10.05
N ALA A 24 10.21 -5.99 -10.55
CA ALA A 24 10.15 -6.31 -11.97
C ALA A 24 9.67 -5.11 -12.80
N THR A 25 8.67 -4.37 -12.31
CA THR A 25 8.18 -3.15 -12.96
C THR A 25 9.26 -2.06 -13.00
N LEU A 26 9.97 -1.83 -11.90
CA LEU A 26 11.05 -0.83 -11.85
C LEU A 26 12.19 -1.19 -12.81
N THR A 27 12.58 -2.47 -12.85
CA THR A 27 13.59 -2.96 -13.79
C THR A 27 13.18 -2.70 -15.24
N GLY A 28 11.93 -3.00 -15.60
CA GLY A 28 11.41 -2.72 -16.95
C GLY A 28 11.33 -1.22 -17.26
N TYR A 29 10.98 -0.40 -16.26
CA TYR A 29 10.90 1.05 -16.41
C TYR A 29 12.28 1.67 -16.64
N GLU A 30 13.31 1.24 -15.91
CA GLU A 30 14.70 1.67 -16.14
C GLU A 30 15.19 1.26 -17.55
N GLN A 31 14.90 0.03 -17.97
CA GLN A 31 15.27 -0.47 -19.30
C GLN A 31 14.61 0.33 -20.44
N ALA A 32 13.42 0.87 -20.20
CA ALA A 32 12.73 1.75 -21.15
C ALA A 32 13.25 3.19 -21.15
N GLY A 33 14.25 3.52 -20.31
CA GLY A 33 14.84 4.86 -20.17
C GLY A 33 14.18 5.71 -19.08
N GLY A 34 13.34 5.12 -18.24
CA GLY A 34 12.76 5.77 -17.07
C GLY A 34 13.79 6.00 -15.96
N HIS A 35 13.54 7.01 -15.12
CA HIS A 35 14.38 7.29 -13.95
C HIS A 35 13.76 6.71 -12.68
N VAL A 36 14.50 5.83 -12.00
CA VAL A 36 14.10 5.27 -10.70
C VAL A 36 14.92 5.90 -9.58
N HIS A 37 14.26 6.09 -8.44
CA HIS A 37 14.90 6.59 -7.23
C HIS A 37 15.15 5.45 -6.24
N PRO A 38 16.30 5.45 -5.54
CA PRO A 38 16.57 4.48 -4.49
C PRO A 38 15.45 4.47 -3.44
N GLY A 39 15.00 3.27 -3.05
CA GLY A 39 13.97 3.09 -2.02
C GLY A 39 12.52 3.10 -2.51
N LEU A 40 12.27 3.30 -3.82
CA LEU A 40 10.91 3.38 -4.36
C LEU A 40 10.07 2.10 -4.11
N ALA A 41 10.68 0.92 -4.24
CA ALA A 41 10.02 -0.35 -3.92
C ALA A 41 9.73 -0.50 -2.41
N ALA A 42 10.65 -0.07 -1.55
CA ALA A 42 10.46 -0.09 -0.11
C ALA A 42 9.33 0.87 0.31
N GLN A 43 9.26 2.04 -0.33
CA GLN A 43 8.18 3.00 -0.13
C GLN A 43 6.82 2.43 -0.58
N ALA A 44 6.77 1.73 -1.71
CA ALA A 44 5.54 1.07 -2.17
C ALA A 44 5.03 0.03 -1.16
N LYS A 45 5.95 -0.74 -0.55
CA LYS A 45 5.64 -1.63 0.57
C LYS A 45 5.07 -0.86 1.76
N HIS A 46 5.72 0.21 2.20
CA HIS A 46 5.25 1.00 3.35
C HIS A 46 3.85 1.58 3.11
N LEU A 47 3.57 2.06 1.89
CA LEU A 47 2.24 2.54 1.51
C LEU A 47 1.19 1.43 1.53
N TRP A 48 1.54 0.22 1.12
CA TRP A 48 0.65 -0.93 1.20
C TRP A 48 0.37 -1.35 2.65
N ASP A 49 1.41 -1.46 3.48
CA ASP A 49 1.27 -1.79 4.91
C ASP A 49 0.41 -0.74 5.64
N ALA A 50 0.48 0.52 5.21
CA ALA A 50 -0.33 1.62 5.73
C ALA A 50 -1.73 1.74 5.10
N SER A 51 -2.13 0.83 4.20
CA SER A 51 -3.46 0.83 3.58
C SER A 51 -4.66 0.88 4.55
N PRO A 52 -4.59 0.34 5.80
CA PRO A 52 -5.67 0.51 6.77
C PRO A 52 -6.03 1.97 7.07
N ILE A 53 -5.08 2.91 6.96
CA ILE A 53 -5.34 4.34 7.16
C ILE A 53 -6.28 4.87 6.07
N GLY A 54 -6.05 4.47 4.82
CA GLY A 54 -6.91 4.85 3.69
C GLY A 54 -8.32 4.29 3.85
N TYR A 55 -8.45 3.04 4.31
CA TYR A 55 -9.75 2.44 4.58
C TYR A 55 -10.47 3.09 5.77
N ALA A 56 -9.75 3.47 6.83
CA ALA A 56 -10.32 4.21 7.95
C ALA A 56 -10.82 5.60 7.54
N LEU A 57 -10.10 6.30 6.67
CA LEU A 57 -10.55 7.59 6.13
C LEU A 57 -11.85 7.42 5.33
N TYR A 58 -11.96 6.37 4.51
CA TYR A 58 -13.20 6.02 3.82
C TYR A 58 -14.34 5.75 4.82
N ALA A 59 -14.12 4.91 5.83
CA ALA A 59 -15.12 4.59 6.84
C ALA A 59 -15.61 5.82 7.64
N LEU A 60 -14.70 6.75 7.97
CA LEU A 60 -15.04 8.01 8.61
C LEU A 60 -15.83 8.95 7.69
N THR A 61 -15.58 8.89 6.37
CA THR A 61 -16.29 9.70 5.38
C THR A 61 -17.72 9.20 5.17
N THR A 62 -17.94 7.88 5.19
CA THR A 62 -19.27 7.28 4.97
C THR A 62 -20.08 7.15 6.27
N GLY A 63 -19.41 7.01 7.42
CA GLY A 63 -20.04 6.77 8.71
C GLY A 63 -20.69 5.38 8.85
N ALA A 64 -20.43 4.46 7.92
CA ALA A 64 -21.03 3.13 7.94
C ALA A 64 -20.44 2.27 9.06
N GLU A 65 -21.29 1.78 9.97
CA GLU A 65 -20.86 1.03 11.16
C GLU A 65 -20.01 -0.20 10.82
N THR A 66 -20.36 -0.92 9.76
CA THR A 66 -19.60 -2.09 9.30
C THR A 66 -18.20 -1.72 8.80
N ASP A 67 -18.07 -0.60 8.09
CA ASP A 67 -16.77 -0.11 7.62
C ASP A 67 -15.93 0.41 8.78
N LEU A 68 -16.54 1.08 9.77
CA LEU A 68 -15.86 1.54 10.98
C LEU A 68 -15.32 0.36 11.81
N ALA A 69 -16.12 -0.69 11.99
CA ALA A 69 -15.70 -1.90 12.70
C ALA A 69 -14.56 -2.62 11.96
N THR A 70 -14.64 -2.71 10.64
CA THR A 70 -13.59 -3.32 9.81
C THR A 70 -12.30 -2.50 9.88
N ALA A 71 -12.39 -1.17 9.78
CA ALA A 71 -11.23 -0.28 9.89
C ALA A 71 -10.54 -0.39 11.25
N ALA A 72 -11.32 -0.46 12.35
CA ALA A 72 -10.78 -0.66 13.69
C ALA A 72 -10.03 -1.99 13.82
N ALA A 73 -10.55 -3.08 13.24
CA ALA A 73 -9.90 -4.38 13.25
C ALA A 73 -8.62 -4.41 12.40
N MET A 74 -8.58 -3.70 11.27
CA MET A 74 -7.38 -3.57 10.43
C MET A 74 -6.28 -2.75 11.11
N LEU A 75 -6.64 -1.69 11.84
CA LEU A 75 -5.70 -0.81 12.55
C LEU A 75 -5.16 -1.44 13.85
N ASN A 76 -5.93 -2.32 14.47
CA ASN A 76 -5.53 -3.04 15.69
C ASN A 76 -5.75 -4.55 15.52
N PRO A 77 -4.91 -5.23 14.71
CA PRO A 77 -5.06 -6.66 14.46
C PRO A 77 -4.75 -7.45 15.73
N VAL A 78 -5.64 -8.36 16.11
CA VAL A 78 -5.38 -9.30 17.20
C VAL A 78 -4.36 -10.33 16.73
N ILE A 79 -3.13 -10.27 17.26
CA ILE A 79 -2.12 -11.31 17.01
C ILE A 79 -2.47 -12.54 17.84
N ARG A 80 -3.03 -13.58 17.21
CA ARG A 80 -3.17 -14.92 17.82
C ARG A 80 -1.86 -15.69 17.64
N GLY A 81 -0.95 -15.55 18.61
CA GLY A 81 0.30 -16.32 18.64
C GLY A 81 1.22 -15.83 19.75
N GLY A 82 0.96 -16.29 20.98
CA GLY A 82 1.72 -15.92 22.17
C GLY A 82 1.41 -16.81 23.37
N THR A 83 1.63 -18.11 23.21
CA THR A 83 1.87 -19.11 24.28
C THR A 83 3.04 -19.96 23.84
#